data_AF-R6ZY75-F1
#
_entry.id   AF-R6ZY75-F1
#
_cell.length_a   1.000
_cell.length_b   1.000
_cell.length_c   1.000
_cell.angle_alpha   90.00
_cell.angle_beta   90.00
_cell.angle_gamma   90.00
#
_symmetry.space_group_name_H-M   'P 1'
#
loop_
_entity.id
_entity.type
_entity.pdbx_description
1 polymer ?
#
loop_
_entity_poly.entity_id
_entity_poly.type
_entity_poly.pdbx_seq_one_letter_code
_entity_poly.pdbx_strand_id
1 'polypeptide(L)' 'MNGNGELIGAAFDGNWESLSGDINFDNNLQRCIAVDIRYVLFIVEKLGGCKNLIDEMTIVE' A
#
# COMPACT_ATOMS: atom_id res chain seq x y z
N MET A 1 -6.53 2.90 -3.19
CA MET A 1 -7.86 2.51 -2.67
C MET A 1 -8.53 1.62 -3.70
N ASN A 2 -9.44 0.74 -3.30
CA ASN A 2 -10.26 -0.03 -4.25
C ASN A 2 -11.43 0.82 -4.80
N GLY A 3 -12.30 0.21 -5.60
CA GLY A 3 -13.46 0.89 -6.20
C GLY A 3 -14.50 1.41 -5.19
N ASN A 4 -14.48 0.94 -3.94
CA ASN A 4 -15.38 1.34 -2.86
C ASN A 4 -14.77 2.43 -1.96
N GLY A 5 -13.53 2.86 -2.22
CA GLY A 5 -12.81 3.83 -1.38
C GLY A 5 -12.10 3.21 -0.18
N GLU A 6 -11.95 1.89 -0.12
CA GLU A 6 -11.31 1.19 1.00
C GLU A 6 -9.79 1.11 0.80
N LEU A 7 -9.05 1.14 1.91
CA LEU A 7 -7.58 1.10 1.90
C LEU A 7 -7.09 -0.31 1.55
N ILE A 8 -6.33 -0.44 0.46
CA ILE A 8 -5.77 -1.73 -0.03
C ILE A 8 -4.25 -1.82 0.06
N GLY A 9 -3.59 -0.69 0.30
CA GLY A 9 -2.13 -0.63 0.39
C GLY A 9 -1.63 0.80 0.60
N ALA A 10 -0.35 0.90 0.93
CA ALA A 10 0.35 2.17 1.13
C ALA A 10 1.47 2.30 0.09
N ALA A 11 1.42 3.35 -0.73
CA ALA A 11 2.47 3.66 -1.68
C ALA A 11 3.76 4.00 -0.92
N PHE A 12 4.89 3.47 -1.37
CA PHE A 12 6.18 3.77 -0.75
C PHE A 12 7.30 4.06 -1.77
N ASP A 13 7.19 3.54 -3.00
CA ASP A 13 8.20 3.78 -4.03
C ASP A 13 7.61 3.61 -5.45
N GLY A 14 8.44 3.82 -6.47
CA GLY A 14 8.18 3.46 -7.85
C GLY A 14 9.28 2.55 -8.40
N ASN A 15 9.02 1.85 -9.51
CA ASN A 15 10.10 1.17 -10.22
C ASN A 15 11.10 2.16 -10.82
N TRP A 16 12.27 1.66 -11.22
CA TRP A 16 13.35 2.47 -11.79
C TRP A 16 12.88 3.36 -12.96
N GLU A 17 12.00 2.85 -13.80
CA GLU A 17 11.42 3.58 -14.94
C GLU A 17 10.56 4.77 -14.52
N SER A 18 10.09 4.80 -13.27
CA SER A 18 9.32 5.92 -12.70
C SER A 18 10.19 7.12 -12.33
N LEU A 19 11.53 6.99 -12.33
CA LEU A 19 12.44 8.11 -12.03
C LEU A 19 12.33 9.27 -13.05
N SER A 20 11.89 8.99 -14.28
CA SER A 20 11.64 10.01 -15.31
C SER A 20 10.18 10.49 -15.37
N GLY A 21 9.32 9.99 -14.47
CA GLY A 21 7.87 10.25 -14.47
C GLY A 21 7.48 11.72 -14.33
N ASP A 22 8.31 12.52 -13.65
CA ASP A 22 8.08 13.95 -13.46
C ASP A 22 8.19 14.76 -14.76
N ILE A 23 8.86 14.22 -15.78
CA ILE A 23 9.06 14.87 -17.08
C ILE A 23 8.15 14.26 -18.14
N ASN A 24 8.05 12.93 -18.16
CA ASN A 24 7.20 12.21 -19.08
C ASN A 24 6.69 10.92 -18.44
N PHE A 25 5.36 10.78 -18.39
CA PHE A 25 4.73 9.61 -17.82
C PHE A 25 4.48 8.54 -18.89
N ASP A 26 5.12 7.38 -18.77
CA ASP A 26 4.92 6.23 -19.67
C ASP A 26 4.03 5.17 -19.01
N ASN A 27 2.79 5.06 -19.51
CA ASN A 27 1.79 4.11 -19.05
C ASN A 27 2.24 2.64 -19.12
N ASN A 28 3.16 2.30 -20.03
CA ASN A 28 3.61 0.92 -20.19
C ASN A 28 4.74 0.54 -19.23
N LEU A 29 5.57 1.52 -18.83
CA LEU A 29 6.78 1.25 -18.06
C LEU A 29 6.66 1.63 -16.59
N GLN A 30 5.94 2.70 -16.26
CA GLN A 30 5.95 3.24 -14.90
C GLN A 30 4.94 2.54 -14.00
N ARG A 31 5.40 2.09 -12.84
CA ARG A 31 4.61 1.34 -11.85
C ARG A 31 4.91 1.84 -10.46
N CYS A 32 3.85 2.20 -9.74
CA CYS A 32 3.93 2.45 -8.30
C CYS A 32 4.11 1.14 -7.55
N ILE A 33 5.04 1.14 -6.61
CA ILE A 33 5.26 0.08 -5.65
C ILE A 33 4.56 0.47 -4.34
N ALA A 34 3.60 -0.36 -3.94
CA ALA A 34 2.86 -0.20 -2.71
C ALA A 34 2.97 -1.47 -1.85
N VAL A 35 3.01 -1.29 -0.54
CA VAL A 35 2.88 -2.41 0.39
C VAL A 35 1.41 -2.78 0.53
N ASP A 36 1.12 -4.07 0.45
CA ASP A 36 -0.23 -4.60 0.63
C ASP A 36 -0.70 -4.38 2.08
N ILE A 37 -1.94 -3.90 2.26
CA ILE A 37 -2.47 -3.61 3.60
C ILE A 37 -2.53 -4.87 4.48
N ARG A 38 -2.74 -6.05 3.88
CA ARG A 38 -2.77 -7.33 4.61
C ARG A 38 -1.41 -7.66 5.20
N TYR A 39 -0.33 -7.31 4.50
CA TYR A 39 1.03 -7.50 5.03
C TYR A 39 1.32 -6.51 6.16
N VAL A 40 0.87 -5.26 6.06
CA VAL A 40 0.98 -4.29 7.16
C VAL A 40 0.27 -4.79 8.40
N LEU A 41 -0.99 -5.22 8.28
CA LEU A 41 -1.77 -5.77 9.40
C LEU A 41 -1.11 -7.02 9.98
N PHE A 42 -0.59 -7.91 9.14
CA PHE A 42 0.17 -9.09 9.57
C PHE A 42 1.40 -8.72 10.42
N ILE A 43 2.17 -7.71 10.01
CA ILE A 43 3.34 -7.26 10.76
C ILE A 43 2.93 -6.60 12.09
N VAL A 44 1.91 -5.73 12.07
CA VAL A 44 1.38 -5.09 13.28
C VAL A 44 0.92 -6.14 14.30
N GLU A 45 0.24 -7.19 13.84
CA GLU A 45 -0.25 -8.27 14.71
C GLU A 45 0.87 -9.20 15.18
N LYS A 46 1.63 -9.79 14.24
CA LYS A 46 2.52 -10.92 14.52
C LYS A 46 3.90 -10.50 15.00
N LEU A 47 4.42 -9.39 14.50
CA LEU A 47 5.72 -8.87 14.90
C LEU A 47 5.58 -7.79 15.99
N GLY A 48 4.64 -6.87 15.81
CA GLY A 48 4.42 -5.76 16.74
C GLY A 48 3.68 -6.15 18.02
N GLY A 49 2.83 -7.19 17.97
CA GLY A 49 1.95 -7.54 19.09
C GLY A 49 0.90 -6.45 19.41
N CYS A 50 0.69 -5.50 18.49
CA CYS A 50 -0.13 -4.31 18.70
C CYS A 50 -1.61 -4.55 18.32
N LYS A 51 -2.24 -5.55 18.93
CA LYS A 51 -3.63 -5.92 18.59
C LYS A 51 -4.62 -4.76 18.80
N ASN A 52 -4.37 -3.90 19.78
CA ASN A 52 -5.19 -2.72 20.05
C ASN A 52 -5.34 -1.79 18.83
N LEU A 53 -4.32 -1.70 17.96
CA LEU A 53 -4.39 -0.88 16.74
C LEU A 53 -5.31 -1.53 15.70
N ILE A 54 -5.33 -2.86 15.63
CA ILE A 54 -6.21 -3.58 14.70
C ILE A 54 -7.67 -3.48 15.17
N ASP A 55 -7.90 -3.57 16.48
CA ASP A 55 -9.23 -3.46 17.07
C ASP A 55 -9.83 -2.04 16.93
N GLU A 56 -8.99 -1.00 16.74
CA GLU A 56 -9.43 0.37 16.44
C GLU A 56 -9.89 0.56 14.99
N MET A 57 -9.43 -0.31 14.07
CA MET A 57 -9.72 -0.18 12.64
C MET A 57 -11.03 -0.90 12.26
N THR A 58 -11.73 -0.36 11.25
CA THR A 58 -12.83 -1.08 10.59
C THR A 58 -12.27 -1.84 9.38
N ILE A 59 -12.25 -3.18 9.46
CA ILE A 59 -11.80 -4.06 8.37
C ILE A 59 -13.02 -4.57 7.61
N VAL A 60 -12.95 -4.48 6.28
CA VAL A 60 -14.01 -4.85 5.32
C VAL A 60 -13.48 -5.93 4.37
N GLU A 61 -14.37 -6.80 3.87
CA GLU A 61 -14.04 -7.92 2.96
C GLU A 61 -14.17 -7.56 1.48
#